data_AF-A0A315ZE08-F1
#
_entry.id   AF-A0A315ZE08-F1
#
_cell.length_a   1.000
_cell.length_b   1.000
_cell.length_c   1.000
_cell.angle_alpha   90.00
_cell.angle_beta   90.00
_cell.angle_gamma   90.00
#
_symmetry.space_group_name_H-M   'P 1'
#
loop_
_entity.id
_entity.type
_entity.pdbx_description
1 polymer ?
#
loop_
_entity_poly.entity_id
_entity_poly.type
_entity_poly.pdbx_seq_one_letter_code
_entity_poly.pdbx_strand_id
1 'polypeptide(L)'
;MVFDINYFHDLKGTDLDRLLAEGWFRHTEIMARYELMFFDEQVKGVVPLRVDLENYQHSKGQRKQLKKITHLKREIKPLEITSELDQLYRTYRRMRFPEMGDKSIYEFFNGLTSFDLPYETWQVTYKLDGELIAASFFDVGKESTCGLLGIYHPEQKHLGLGFLSMLVEVEWAIAHGKKYYYPGYLLDSKSVFDYKGRLKNLEFFNWDNEWHPWENFQASETLYHQTRRKLNRLAQELSIRSDYEPQVIEVKDYFAYRWNNRPTDMQSPLQIQLRTGMAHQLRIEYLHKEEQYRIYPYAFQAIGQSKDMYTKDADEILDIADNYYELIHQMEVLQFQELTPIYQYIRKDVKSRFSSLDINLFGNAFPNFTWILFTLKSKRWRIGLGIRQEHLGKEIDRCYVLERYEPFVGEWGIVGKFWDENEFEILLEKGLES
;
A
#
# COMPACT_ATOMS: atom_id res chain seq x y z
N MET A 1 -6.15 -7.60 10.56
CA MET A 1 -4.92 -7.22 9.87
C MET A 1 -4.08 -6.37 10.78
N VAL A 2 -2.88 -6.82 11.06
CA VAL A 2 -1.84 -6.07 11.74
C VAL A 2 -1.05 -5.26 10.70
N PHE A 3 -0.85 -3.98 10.97
CA PHE A 3 0.04 -3.09 10.23
C PHE A 3 0.54 -2.00 11.17
N ASP A 4 1.59 -2.30 11.89
CA ASP A 4 2.18 -1.44 12.91
C ASP A 4 3.58 -1.00 12.49
N ILE A 5 3.87 0.28 12.70
CA ILE A 5 5.17 0.89 12.47
C ILE A 5 5.51 1.70 13.69
N ASN A 6 6.75 1.62 14.16
CA ASN A 6 7.18 2.40 15.31
C ASN A 6 8.62 2.88 15.18
N TYR A 7 8.85 4.10 15.63
CA TYR A 7 10.18 4.70 15.78
C TYR A 7 10.64 4.49 17.22
N PHE A 8 11.88 4.04 17.39
CA PHE A 8 12.49 3.88 18.70
C PHE A 8 13.73 4.76 18.80
N HIS A 9 13.95 5.36 19.97
CA HIS A 9 15.14 6.17 20.24
C HIS A 9 16.29 5.33 20.80
N ASP A 10 15.99 4.21 21.48
CA ASP A 10 16.96 3.22 21.92
C ASP A 10 16.25 1.86 21.95
N LEU A 11 16.77 0.88 21.21
CA LEU A 11 16.19 -0.45 21.04
C LEU A 11 17.31 -1.49 20.95
N LYS A 12 17.81 -1.88 22.12
CA LYS A 12 18.95 -2.79 22.28
C LYS A 12 18.63 -3.93 23.23
N GLY A 13 19.46 -4.97 23.19
CA GLY A 13 19.38 -6.06 24.16
C GLY A 13 18.01 -6.74 24.20
N THR A 14 17.37 -6.71 25.37
CA THR A 14 16.10 -7.41 25.63
C THR A 14 14.90 -6.79 24.92
N ASP A 15 14.90 -5.47 24.69
CA ASP A 15 13.76 -4.80 24.06
C ASP A 15 13.68 -5.16 22.57
N LEU A 16 14.84 -5.25 21.91
CA LEU A 16 14.94 -5.79 20.55
C LEU A 16 14.46 -7.25 20.50
N ASP A 17 14.94 -8.10 21.41
CA ASP A 17 14.54 -9.51 21.46
C ASP A 17 13.02 -9.68 21.61
N ARG A 18 12.39 -8.86 22.47
CA ARG A 18 10.94 -8.90 22.68
C ARG A 18 10.17 -8.58 21.41
N LEU A 19 10.54 -7.50 20.71
CA LEU A 19 9.87 -7.13 19.46
C LEU A 19 10.08 -8.20 18.38
N LEU A 20 11.30 -8.71 18.22
CA LEU A 20 11.57 -9.78 17.26
C LEU A 20 10.73 -11.04 17.55
N ALA A 21 10.60 -11.42 18.82
CA ALA A 21 9.77 -12.55 19.23
C ALA A 21 8.26 -12.34 18.94
N GLU A 22 7.80 -11.09 18.98
CA GLU A 22 6.43 -10.69 18.60
C GLU A 22 6.26 -10.53 17.07
N GLY A 23 7.24 -10.91 16.25
CA GLY A 23 7.13 -10.87 14.78
C GLY A 23 7.40 -9.50 14.17
N TRP A 24 7.97 -8.55 14.93
CA TRP A 24 8.50 -7.32 14.36
C TRP A 24 9.81 -7.59 13.61
N PHE A 25 10.09 -6.77 12.61
CA PHE A 25 11.36 -6.76 11.90
C PHE A 25 11.79 -5.34 11.59
N ARG A 26 13.10 -5.12 11.50
CA ARG A 26 13.66 -3.80 11.21
C ARG A 26 13.48 -3.46 9.74
N HIS A 27 13.01 -2.24 9.49
CA HIS A 27 12.96 -1.62 8.18
C HIS A 27 13.69 -0.29 8.27
N THR A 28 14.92 -0.21 7.76
CA THR A 28 15.76 1.00 7.84
C THR A 28 15.93 1.52 9.28
N GLU A 29 15.31 2.63 9.65
CA GLU A 29 15.36 3.24 10.97
C GLU A 29 14.23 2.80 11.92
N ILE A 30 13.17 2.19 11.39
CA ILE A 30 11.97 1.78 12.14
C ILE A 30 11.90 0.28 12.39
N MET A 31 11.09 -0.11 13.38
CA MET A 31 10.54 -1.46 13.44
C MET A 31 9.16 -1.46 12.82
N ALA A 32 8.86 -2.51 12.06
CA ALA A 32 7.54 -2.70 11.49
C ALA A 32 7.07 -4.14 11.73
N ARG A 33 5.75 -4.29 11.79
CA ARG A 33 5.06 -5.57 11.92
C ARG A 33 3.79 -5.49 11.11
N TYR A 34 3.73 -6.21 9.99
CA TYR A 34 2.55 -6.21 9.12
C TYR A 34 2.33 -7.57 8.45
N GLU A 35 1.05 -7.93 8.29
CA GLU A 35 0.63 -9.19 7.66
C GLU A 35 0.72 -9.16 6.13
N LEU A 36 0.58 -7.98 5.54
CA LEU A 36 0.53 -7.77 4.09
C LEU A 36 1.48 -6.66 3.68
N MET A 37 2.01 -6.75 2.46
CA MET A 37 2.75 -5.66 1.82
C MET A 37 2.44 -5.58 0.33
N PHE A 38 2.69 -4.43 -0.29
CA PHE A 38 2.74 -4.31 -1.74
C PHE A 38 4.18 -4.52 -2.23
N PHE A 39 4.38 -5.54 -3.07
CA PHE A 39 5.68 -5.90 -3.62
C PHE A 39 5.51 -6.50 -5.02
N ASP A 40 6.33 -6.04 -5.97
CA ASP A 40 6.32 -6.50 -7.37
C ASP A 40 4.92 -6.38 -8.01
N GLU A 41 4.32 -5.18 -7.88
CA GLU A 41 2.99 -4.83 -8.39
C GLU A 41 1.82 -5.67 -7.83
N GLN A 42 2.02 -6.37 -6.72
CA GLN A 42 1.00 -7.22 -6.10
C GLN A 42 1.02 -7.11 -4.58
N VAL A 43 -0.14 -7.34 -3.97
CA VAL A 43 -0.26 -7.56 -2.53
C VAL A 43 0.20 -8.97 -2.20
N LYS A 44 1.08 -9.08 -1.20
CA LYS A 44 1.69 -10.34 -0.75
C LYS A 44 1.49 -10.49 0.75
N GLY A 45 1.28 -11.72 1.20
CA GLY A 45 1.38 -12.06 2.62
C GLY A 45 2.83 -12.07 3.07
N VAL A 46 3.08 -11.50 4.24
CA VAL A 46 4.39 -11.37 4.86
C VAL A 46 4.52 -12.39 5.98
N VAL A 47 5.60 -13.15 5.92
CA VAL A 47 5.84 -14.27 6.82
C VAL A 47 7.16 -14.03 7.55
N PRO A 48 7.12 -13.43 8.77
CA PRO A 48 8.31 -13.25 9.58
C PRO A 48 8.97 -14.59 9.88
N LEU A 49 10.30 -14.59 9.87
CA LEU A 49 11.13 -15.77 10.04
C LEU A 49 12.05 -15.63 11.24
N ARG A 50 12.37 -16.77 11.84
CA ARG A 50 13.52 -16.92 12.73
C ARG A 50 14.17 -18.27 12.52
N VAL A 51 15.41 -18.39 12.94
CA VAL A 51 16.16 -19.64 12.99
C VAL A 51 16.38 -19.96 14.45
N ASP A 52 15.94 -21.14 14.87
CA ASP A 52 16.34 -21.71 16.15
C ASP A 52 17.81 -22.19 16.06
N LEU A 53 18.66 -21.56 16.87
CA LEU A 53 20.09 -21.85 16.92
C LEU A 53 20.41 -23.01 17.86
N GLU A 54 19.44 -23.50 18.65
CA GLU A 54 19.63 -24.68 19.48
C GLU A 54 19.97 -25.89 18.60
N ASN A 55 21.10 -26.53 18.90
CA ASN A 55 21.65 -27.65 18.13
C ASN A 55 21.83 -27.38 16.62
N TYR A 56 21.87 -26.11 16.21
CA TYR A 56 21.97 -25.75 14.81
C TYR A 56 23.26 -26.25 14.18
N GLN A 57 23.15 -26.84 13.00
CA GLN A 57 24.29 -27.18 12.17
C GLN A 57 24.01 -26.87 10.70
N HIS A 58 24.97 -26.21 10.05
CA HIS A 58 24.92 -26.02 8.61
C HIS A 58 24.79 -27.37 7.88
N SER A 59 23.99 -27.43 6.82
CA SER A 59 23.91 -28.61 5.95
C SER A 59 25.24 -28.88 5.24
N LYS A 60 25.44 -30.11 4.73
CA LYS A 60 26.62 -30.45 3.90
C LYS A 60 26.81 -29.48 2.73
N GLY A 61 25.72 -29.06 2.11
CA GLY A 61 25.72 -28.09 1.00
C GLY A 61 26.13 -26.69 1.44
N GLN A 62 25.55 -26.18 2.53
CA GLN A 62 25.90 -24.88 3.11
C GLN A 62 27.39 -24.83 3.50
N ARG A 63 27.90 -25.88 4.17
CA ARG A 63 29.34 -25.99 4.49
C ARG A 63 30.23 -25.96 3.25
N LYS A 64 29.82 -26.62 2.16
CA LYS A 64 30.55 -26.57 0.88
C LYS A 64 30.51 -25.17 0.25
N GLN A 65 29.41 -24.44 0.37
CA GLN A 65 29.31 -23.07 -0.14
C GLN A 65 30.19 -22.11 0.68
N LEU A 66 30.20 -22.22 2.01
CA LEU A 66 31.07 -21.42 2.89
C LEU A 66 32.56 -21.61 2.54
N LYS A 67 32.99 -22.83 2.18
CA LYS A 67 34.36 -23.09 1.69
C LYS A 67 34.74 -22.28 0.44
N LYS A 68 33.77 -21.78 -0.34
CA LYS A 68 34.07 -20.96 -1.53
C LYS A 68 34.59 -19.58 -1.17
N ILE A 69 34.28 -19.07 0.02
CA ILE A 69 34.61 -17.69 0.41
C ILE A 69 35.75 -17.61 1.44
N THR A 70 36.39 -18.74 1.78
CA THR A 70 37.48 -18.78 2.77
C THR A 70 38.76 -18.08 2.32
N HIS A 71 38.91 -17.83 1.02
CA HIS A 71 40.03 -17.06 0.46
C HIS A 71 39.82 -15.55 0.60
N LEU A 72 38.60 -15.10 0.91
CA LEU A 72 38.30 -13.69 1.14
C LEU A 72 38.76 -13.26 2.53
N LYS A 73 39.29 -12.05 2.65
CA LYS A 73 39.56 -11.45 3.96
C LYS A 73 38.25 -11.00 4.57
N ARG A 74 37.81 -11.70 5.61
CA ARG A 74 36.56 -11.43 6.34
C ARG A 74 36.84 -10.70 7.66
N GLU A 75 36.05 -9.69 7.97
CA GLU A 75 36.07 -8.98 9.25
C GLU A 75 34.63 -8.84 9.77
N ILE A 76 34.43 -9.00 11.09
CA ILE A 76 33.15 -8.79 11.76
C ILE A 76 33.38 -7.79 12.89
N LYS A 77 32.68 -6.65 12.85
CA LYS A 77 32.86 -5.55 13.82
C LYS A 77 31.57 -4.71 13.95
N PRO A 78 31.46 -3.84 14.97
CA PRO A 78 30.40 -2.82 15.02
C PRO A 78 30.34 -1.99 13.73
N LEU A 79 29.15 -1.50 13.38
CA LEU A 79 28.93 -0.73 12.16
C LEU A 79 29.88 0.47 12.10
N GLU A 80 30.63 0.56 11.01
CA GLU A 80 31.52 1.69 10.71
C GLU A 80 31.30 2.06 9.24
N ILE A 81 30.65 3.20 9.01
CA ILE A 81 30.37 3.64 7.65
C ILE A 81 31.58 4.37 7.08
N THR A 82 32.25 3.70 6.14
CA THR A 82 33.38 4.26 5.39
C THR A 82 32.93 4.70 3.99
N SER A 83 33.78 5.49 3.32
CA SER A 83 33.56 5.86 1.91
C SER A 83 33.53 4.65 0.97
N GLU A 84 34.40 3.65 1.20
CA GLU A 84 34.40 2.38 0.46
C GLU A 84 33.05 1.66 0.58
N LEU A 85 32.48 1.64 1.80
CA LEU A 85 31.20 0.99 2.08
C LEU A 85 30.03 1.71 1.38
N ASP A 86 30.00 3.04 1.43
CA ASP A 86 28.99 3.85 0.74
C ASP A 86 29.05 3.63 -0.78
N GLN A 87 30.25 3.62 -1.36
CA GLN A 87 30.43 3.37 -2.78
C GLN A 87 29.94 1.97 -3.20
N LEU A 88 30.26 0.95 -2.41
CA LEU A 88 29.77 -0.41 -2.64
C LEU A 88 28.23 -0.46 -2.57
N TYR A 89 27.63 0.17 -1.57
CA TYR A 89 26.17 0.23 -1.41
C TYR A 89 25.50 0.90 -2.60
N ARG A 90 25.99 2.06 -3.06
CA ARG A 90 25.49 2.76 -4.24
C ARG A 90 25.57 1.89 -5.49
N THR A 91 26.69 1.20 -5.67
CA THR A 91 26.90 0.27 -6.79
C THR A 91 25.89 -0.88 -6.76
N TYR A 92 25.73 -1.51 -5.60
CA TYR A 92 24.77 -2.57 -5.39
C TYR A 92 23.33 -2.09 -5.64
N ARG A 93 22.98 -0.91 -5.12
CA ARG A 93 21.64 -0.33 -5.24
C ARG A 93 21.28 -0.03 -6.68
N ARG A 94 22.17 0.58 -7.47
CA ARG A 94 21.95 0.83 -8.91
C ARG A 94 21.73 -0.46 -9.71
N MET A 95 22.46 -1.52 -9.38
CA MET A 95 22.30 -2.84 -10.00
C MET A 95 20.96 -3.50 -9.62
N ARG A 96 20.55 -3.36 -8.36
CA ARG A 96 19.43 -4.10 -7.79
C ARG A 96 18.09 -3.40 -7.92
N PHE A 97 18.09 -2.08 -7.82
CA PHE A 97 16.93 -1.18 -7.76
C PHE A 97 17.19 0.09 -8.58
N PRO A 98 17.36 -0.01 -9.91
CA PRO A 98 17.74 1.13 -10.77
C PRO A 98 16.75 2.30 -10.67
N GLU A 99 15.47 2.02 -10.49
CA GLU A 99 14.39 3.02 -10.38
C GLU A 99 14.40 3.79 -9.03
N MET A 100 15.09 3.29 -8.00
CA MET A 100 15.02 3.83 -6.62
C MET A 100 16.10 4.85 -6.27
N GLY A 101 16.79 5.39 -7.28
CA GLY A 101 17.78 6.45 -7.16
C GLY A 101 19.06 6.09 -6.40
N ASP A 102 19.98 7.04 -6.39
CA ASP A 102 21.32 6.91 -5.80
C ASP A 102 21.36 7.38 -4.34
N LYS A 103 20.76 6.58 -3.44
CA LYS A 103 20.84 6.82 -2.00
C LYS A 103 22.17 6.35 -1.43
N SER A 104 22.72 7.10 -0.49
CA SER A 104 23.84 6.67 0.35
C SER A 104 23.44 5.57 1.32
N ILE A 105 24.42 4.84 1.84
CA ILE A 105 24.20 3.90 2.94
C ILE A 105 23.88 4.64 4.24
N TYR A 106 24.33 5.88 4.38
CA TYR A 106 23.94 6.76 5.48
C TYR A 106 22.43 6.97 5.49
N GLU A 107 21.83 7.29 4.34
CA GLU A 107 20.38 7.44 4.21
C GLU A 107 19.61 6.13 4.46
N PHE A 108 20.22 4.97 4.17
CA PHE A 108 19.61 3.67 4.47
C PHE A 108 19.46 3.42 5.98
N PHE A 109 20.48 3.77 6.75
CA PHE A 109 20.46 3.54 8.19
C PHE A 109 19.77 4.68 8.97
N ASN A 110 19.84 5.91 8.46
CA ASN A 110 19.59 7.10 9.26
C ASN A 110 18.28 7.83 8.93
N GLY A 111 17.56 7.50 7.86
CA GLY A 111 16.25 8.08 7.57
C GLY A 111 16.17 9.61 7.33
N LEU A 112 17.24 10.39 7.61
CA LEU A 112 17.57 11.81 7.28
C LEU A 112 18.10 12.67 8.46
N THR A 113 18.14 12.23 9.73
CA THR A 113 18.49 13.12 10.86
C THR A 113 19.32 12.43 11.98
N SER A 114 20.62 12.76 12.08
CA SER A 114 21.60 12.39 13.14
C SER A 114 22.02 10.92 13.28
N PHE A 115 23.33 10.64 13.25
CA PHE A 115 23.91 9.28 13.21
C PHE A 115 23.92 8.54 14.57
N ASP A 116 22.81 8.58 15.31
CA ASP A 116 22.64 7.79 16.54
C ASP A 116 21.62 6.67 16.26
N LEU A 117 22.11 5.48 15.90
CA LEU A 117 21.25 4.36 15.61
C LEU A 117 20.68 3.81 16.93
N PRO A 118 19.36 3.58 17.01
CA PRO A 118 18.77 3.03 18.22
C PRO A 118 19.17 1.56 18.42
N TYR A 119 19.84 0.93 17.46
CA TYR A 119 20.22 -0.49 17.46
C TYR A 119 21.72 -0.68 17.69
N GLU A 120 22.10 -1.81 18.28
CA GLU A 120 23.49 -2.29 18.26
C GLU A 120 23.77 -3.00 16.93
N THR A 121 24.06 -2.22 15.89
CA THR A 121 24.32 -2.75 14.54
C THR A 121 25.78 -3.16 14.36
N TRP A 122 25.96 -4.38 13.85
CA TRP A 122 27.24 -4.95 13.45
C TRP A 122 27.29 -5.16 11.94
N GLN A 123 28.50 -5.29 11.40
CA GLN A 123 28.74 -5.56 9.99
C GLN A 123 29.72 -6.72 9.79
N VAL A 124 29.51 -7.48 8.72
CA VAL A 124 30.50 -8.40 8.15
C VAL A 124 31.01 -7.79 6.85
N THR A 125 32.33 -7.67 6.68
CA THR A 125 32.93 -7.20 5.42
C THR A 125 33.77 -8.30 4.77
N TYR A 126 33.83 -8.26 3.43
CA TYR A 126 34.63 -9.19 2.63
C TYR A 126 35.52 -8.40 1.68
N LYS A 127 36.82 -8.63 1.77
CA LYS A 127 37.81 -8.05 0.86
C LYS A 127 38.48 -9.11 -0.02
N LEU A 128 38.62 -8.79 -1.31
CA LEU A 128 39.39 -9.55 -2.29
C LEU A 128 40.53 -8.64 -2.78
N ASP A 129 41.78 -9.10 -2.67
CA ASP A 129 42.97 -8.33 -3.08
C ASP A 129 43.03 -6.89 -2.52
N GLY A 130 42.46 -6.67 -1.34
CA GLY A 130 42.42 -5.37 -0.64
C GLY A 130 41.15 -4.55 -0.90
N GLU A 131 40.37 -4.89 -1.92
CA GLU A 131 39.15 -4.18 -2.29
C GLU A 131 37.92 -4.72 -1.55
N LEU A 132 37.04 -3.82 -1.08
CA LEU A 132 35.78 -4.18 -0.43
C LEU A 132 34.76 -4.66 -1.47
N ILE A 133 34.46 -5.95 -1.48
CA ILE A 133 33.59 -6.57 -2.48
C ILE A 133 32.21 -6.95 -1.97
N ALA A 134 32.02 -7.07 -0.65
CA ALA A 134 30.72 -7.32 -0.06
C ALA A 134 30.69 -6.87 1.40
N ALA A 135 29.48 -6.58 1.86
CA ALA A 135 29.19 -6.39 3.28
C ALA A 135 27.80 -6.93 3.63
N SER A 136 27.59 -7.30 4.88
CA SER A 136 26.25 -7.51 5.42
C SER A 136 26.12 -6.88 6.80
N PHE A 137 24.89 -6.67 7.23
CA PHE A 137 24.57 -5.94 8.45
C PHE A 137 23.52 -6.69 9.26
N PHE A 138 23.71 -6.69 10.57
CA PHE A 138 22.79 -7.33 11.50
C PHE A 138 22.77 -6.58 12.83
N ASP A 139 21.63 -6.61 13.51
CA ASP A 139 21.49 -6.08 14.86
C ASP A 139 21.69 -7.17 15.91
N VAL A 140 22.19 -6.77 17.08
CA VAL A 140 22.48 -7.65 18.19
C VAL A 140 21.53 -7.38 19.35
N GLY A 141 20.69 -8.35 19.66
CA GLY A 141 19.90 -8.42 20.89
C GLY A 141 20.65 -9.14 22.00
N LYS A 142 19.99 -9.37 23.15
CA LYS A 142 20.61 -10.11 24.26
C LYS A 142 20.73 -11.59 23.91
N GLU A 143 19.63 -12.19 23.48
CA GLU A 143 19.52 -13.60 23.12
C GLU A 143 19.43 -13.84 21.61
N SER A 144 19.32 -12.79 20.79
CA SER A 144 19.16 -12.95 19.35
C SER A 144 20.02 -12.02 18.51
N THR A 145 20.06 -12.29 17.20
CA THR A 145 20.54 -11.37 16.17
C THR A 145 19.50 -11.22 15.07
N CYS A 146 19.46 -10.08 14.39
CA CYS A 146 18.53 -9.81 13.28
C CYS A 146 19.30 -9.35 12.04
N GLY A 147 19.29 -10.13 10.96
CA GLY A 147 19.89 -9.75 9.69
C GLY A 147 19.10 -8.65 8.97
N LEU A 148 19.80 -7.72 8.32
CA LEU A 148 19.20 -6.53 7.70
C LEU A 148 19.36 -6.53 6.18
N LEU A 149 20.60 -6.40 5.72
CA LEU A 149 20.92 -6.19 4.31
C LEU A 149 22.26 -6.85 4.01
N GLY A 150 22.34 -7.55 2.87
CA GLY A 150 23.58 -8.00 2.27
C GLY A 150 23.82 -7.29 0.94
N ILE A 151 24.97 -6.63 0.81
CA ILE A 151 25.41 -5.94 -0.40
C ILE A 151 26.68 -6.58 -0.95
N TYR A 152 26.83 -6.54 -2.28
CA TYR A 152 28.00 -7.08 -2.97
C TYR A 152 28.25 -6.38 -4.30
N HIS A 153 29.50 -6.41 -4.73
CA HIS A 153 29.91 -5.89 -6.04
C HIS A 153 29.31 -6.77 -7.16
N PRO A 154 28.70 -6.20 -8.22
CA PRO A 154 27.99 -6.96 -9.25
C PRO A 154 28.77 -8.13 -9.85
N GLU A 155 30.08 -7.94 -10.06
CA GLU A 155 30.98 -8.96 -10.62
C GLU A 155 31.11 -10.20 -9.71
N GLN A 156 30.87 -10.02 -8.42
CA GLN A 156 30.97 -11.07 -7.40
C GLN A 156 29.64 -11.80 -7.15
N LYS A 157 28.60 -11.54 -7.96
CA LYS A 157 27.29 -12.21 -7.87
C LYS A 157 27.41 -13.74 -7.89
N HIS A 158 28.35 -14.27 -8.65
CA HIS A 158 28.59 -15.71 -8.81
C HIS A 158 29.00 -16.42 -7.50
N LEU A 159 29.54 -15.68 -6.52
CA LEU A 159 29.92 -16.22 -5.21
C LEU A 159 28.71 -16.49 -4.31
N GLY A 160 27.57 -15.85 -4.56
CA GLY A 160 26.37 -16.00 -3.73
C GLY A 160 26.48 -15.33 -2.36
N LEU A 161 27.25 -14.24 -2.27
CA LEU A 161 27.62 -13.57 -1.01
C LEU A 161 26.41 -13.12 -0.18
N GLY A 162 25.29 -12.74 -0.79
CA GLY A 162 24.09 -12.35 -0.04
C GLY A 162 23.59 -13.45 0.94
N PHE A 163 23.53 -14.70 0.50
CA PHE A 163 23.13 -15.81 1.37
C PHE A 163 24.28 -16.33 2.23
N LEU A 164 25.50 -16.33 1.71
CA LEU A 164 26.66 -16.79 2.49
C LEU A 164 26.92 -15.90 3.69
N SER A 165 26.71 -14.59 3.56
CA SER A 165 26.78 -13.65 4.68
C SER A 165 25.80 -14.00 5.80
N MET A 166 24.57 -14.42 5.48
CA MET A 166 23.63 -14.88 6.51
C MET A 166 24.13 -16.11 7.26
N LEU A 167 24.79 -17.05 6.57
CA LEU A 167 25.37 -18.21 7.23
C LEU A 167 26.52 -17.79 8.16
N VAL A 168 27.32 -16.82 7.76
CA VAL A 168 28.37 -16.25 8.61
C VAL A 168 27.80 -15.52 9.83
N GLU A 169 26.70 -14.78 9.66
CA GLU A 169 25.98 -14.16 10.78
C GLU A 169 25.45 -15.21 11.76
N VAL A 170 24.96 -16.35 11.26
CA VAL A 170 24.56 -17.50 12.07
C VAL A 170 25.77 -18.10 12.81
N GLU A 171 26.91 -18.30 12.15
CA GLU A 171 28.15 -18.77 12.81
C GLU A 171 28.56 -17.81 13.95
N TRP A 172 28.47 -16.51 13.71
CA TRP A 172 28.75 -15.49 14.71
C TRP A 172 27.75 -15.57 15.87
N ALA A 173 26.45 -15.67 15.58
CA ALA A 173 25.40 -15.74 16.59
C ALA A 173 25.58 -16.96 17.53
N ILE A 174 25.87 -18.13 16.96
CA ILE A 174 26.16 -19.36 17.71
C ILE A 174 27.40 -19.18 18.59
N ALA A 175 28.48 -18.62 18.04
CA ALA A 175 29.72 -18.38 18.79
C ALA A 175 29.54 -17.40 19.97
N HIS A 176 28.52 -16.53 19.91
CA HIS A 176 28.19 -15.56 20.95
C HIS A 176 26.99 -16.01 21.83
N GLY A 177 26.63 -17.30 21.78
CA GLY A 177 25.61 -17.87 22.66
C GLY A 177 24.19 -17.36 22.40
N LYS A 178 23.90 -16.88 21.18
CA LYS A 178 22.56 -16.46 20.78
C LYS A 178 21.68 -17.68 20.56
N LYS A 179 20.40 -17.55 20.91
CA LYS A 179 19.36 -18.57 20.75
C LYS A 179 18.65 -18.48 19.40
N TYR A 180 18.49 -17.26 18.89
CA TYR A 180 17.74 -17.04 17.64
C TYR A 180 18.49 -16.14 16.67
N TYR A 181 18.31 -16.42 15.37
CA TYR A 181 18.69 -15.52 14.29
C TYR A 181 17.46 -15.16 13.45
N TYR A 182 17.12 -13.89 13.33
CA TYR A 182 15.97 -13.38 12.59
C TYR A 182 16.42 -12.86 11.21
N PRO A 183 16.19 -13.58 10.10
CA PRO A 183 16.60 -13.14 8.76
C PRO A 183 15.61 -12.17 8.09
N GLY A 184 14.67 -11.60 8.85
CA GLY A 184 13.53 -10.84 8.35
C GLY A 184 12.37 -11.74 7.96
N TYR A 185 11.81 -11.57 6.77
CA TYR A 185 10.62 -12.30 6.31
C TYR A 185 10.81 -12.99 4.96
N LEU A 186 9.87 -13.90 4.65
CA LEU A 186 9.52 -14.37 3.31
C LEU A 186 8.15 -13.84 2.89
N LEU A 187 7.85 -13.97 1.61
CA LEU A 187 6.51 -13.73 1.08
C LEU A 187 5.80 -15.06 0.89
N ASP A 188 4.47 -15.03 0.94
CA ASP A 188 3.62 -16.19 0.70
C ASP A 188 3.54 -16.63 -0.77
N SER A 189 4.30 -15.97 -1.63
CA SER A 189 4.50 -16.34 -3.03
C SER A 189 5.94 -16.12 -3.44
N LYS A 190 6.32 -16.69 -4.59
CA LYS A 190 7.69 -16.66 -5.10
C LYS A 190 8.22 -15.24 -5.17
N SER A 191 9.42 -15.04 -4.62
CA SER A 191 10.02 -13.72 -4.48
C SER A 191 11.53 -13.76 -4.60
N VAL A 192 12.12 -12.58 -4.59
CA VAL A 192 13.58 -12.45 -4.50
C VAL A 192 14.14 -12.79 -3.12
N PHE A 193 13.29 -13.04 -2.12
CA PHE A 193 13.68 -13.34 -0.74
C PHE A 193 13.73 -14.85 -0.47
N ASP A 194 13.21 -15.69 -1.38
CA ASP A 194 13.06 -17.15 -1.22
C ASP A 194 14.36 -17.88 -0.85
N TYR A 195 15.50 -17.28 -1.14
CA TYR A 195 16.81 -17.79 -0.78
C TYR A 195 17.00 -17.96 0.73
N LYS A 196 16.25 -17.23 1.57
CA LYS A 196 16.25 -17.33 3.04
C LYS A 196 15.66 -18.65 3.53
N GLY A 197 14.71 -19.23 2.78
CA GLY A 197 14.11 -20.54 3.03
C GLY A 197 15.09 -21.71 3.01
N ARG A 198 16.35 -21.47 2.62
CA ARG A 198 17.43 -22.46 2.60
C ARG A 198 18.16 -22.58 3.95
N LEU A 199 17.86 -21.74 4.93
CA LEU A 199 18.38 -21.86 6.30
C LEU A 199 17.85 -23.14 6.95
N LYS A 200 18.64 -23.72 7.86
CA LYS A 200 18.20 -24.85 8.70
C LYS A 200 17.46 -24.34 9.93
N ASN A 201 16.68 -25.20 10.58
CA ASN A 201 15.87 -24.88 11.77
C ASN A 201 15.05 -23.59 11.60
N LEU A 202 14.51 -23.39 10.40
CA LEU A 202 13.76 -22.19 10.08
C LEU A 202 12.35 -22.35 10.66
N GLU A 203 11.87 -21.30 11.30
CA GLU A 203 10.52 -21.18 11.82
C GLU A 203 9.85 -19.95 11.22
N PHE A 204 8.53 -20.02 11.08
CA PHE A 204 7.69 -18.89 10.70
C PHE A 204 6.82 -18.45 11.87
N PHE A 205 6.49 -17.17 11.88
CA PHE A 205 5.53 -16.59 12.80
C PHE A 205 4.11 -16.77 12.28
N ASN A 206 3.24 -17.45 13.02
CA ASN A 206 1.80 -17.39 12.78
C ASN A 206 1.26 -16.14 13.48
N TRP A 207 0.28 -15.47 12.88
CA TRP A 207 -0.23 -14.21 13.41
C TRP A 207 -1.10 -14.35 14.68
N ASP A 208 -1.10 -15.56 15.27
CA ASP A 208 -1.58 -15.90 16.62
C ASP A 208 -0.49 -15.75 17.71
N ASN A 209 0.66 -15.17 17.36
CA ASN A 209 1.82 -14.95 18.22
C ASN A 209 2.63 -16.19 18.58
N GLU A 210 2.69 -17.17 17.68
CA GLU A 210 3.49 -18.37 17.86
C GLU A 210 4.49 -18.57 16.72
N TRP A 211 5.54 -19.33 17.02
CA TRP A 211 6.55 -19.71 16.04
C TRP A 211 6.45 -21.20 15.77
N HIS A 212 6.39 -21.56 14.50
CA HIS A 212 6.21 -22.93 14.04
C HIS A 212 7.29 -23.32 13.02
N PRO A 213 7.69 -24.60 12.95
CA PRO A 213 8.64 -25.07 11.93
C PRO A 213 8.20 -24.70 10.51
N TRP A 214 9.14 -24.22 9.68
CA TRP A 214 8.88 -23.79 8.30
C TRP A 214 8.24 -24.90 7.45
N GLU A 215 8.51 -26.17 7.75
CA GLU A 215 7.91 -27.31 7.06
C GLU A 215 6.38 -27.38 7.20
N ASN A 216 5.81 -26.73 8.23
CA ASN A 216 4.37 -26.64 8.45
C ASN A 216 3.72 -25.43 7.78
N PHE A 217 4.50 -24.55 7.15
CA PHE A 217 3.98 -23.33 6.52
C PHE A 217 3.07 -23.67 5.33
N GLN A 218 1.89 -23.05 5.31
CA GLN A 218 0.93 -23.17 4.22
C GLN A 218 0.55 -21.77 3.72
N ALA A 219 0.98 -21.44 2.50
CA ALA A 219 0.63 -20.16 1.89
C ALA A 219 -0.89 -19.92 1.81
N SER A 220 -1.69 -20.97 1.62
CA SER A 220 -3.16 -20.86 1.58
C SER A 220 -3.78 -20.30 2.87
N GLU A 221 -3.06 -20.38 3.99
CA GLU A 221 -3.51 -19.93 5.31
C GLU A 221 -3.07 -18.51 5.65
N THR A 222 -2.37 -17.82 4.74
CA THR A 222 -2.01 -16.41 4.96
C THR A 222 -3.24 -15.52 4.80
N LEU A 223 -3.22 -14.35 5.45
CA LEU A 223 -4.30 -13.38 5.36
C LEU A 223 -4.62 -13.01 3.91
N TYR A 224 -3.62 -12.89 3.03
CA TYR A 224 -3.80 -12.61 1.61
C TYR A 224 -4.68 -13.67 0.95
N HIS A 225 -4.27 -14.94 1.03
CA HIS A 225 -4.96 -16.04 0.37
C HIS A 225 -6.35 -16.29 0.97
N GLN A 226 -6.50 -16.20 2.29
CA GLN A 226 -7.80 -16.34 2.94
C GLN A 226 -8.76 -15.21 2.54
N THR A 227 -8.31 -13.95 2.52
CA THR A 227 -9.11 -12.80 2.07
C THR A 227 -9.49 -12.96 0.60
N ARG A 228 -8.52 -13.28 -0.26
CA ARG A 228 -8.75 -13.46 -1.70
C ARG A 228 -9.75 -14.56 -1.97
N ARG A 229 -9.67 -15.70 -1.26
CA ARG A 229 -10.63 -16.81 -1.36
C ARG A 229 -12.05 -16.37 -0.97
N LYS A 230 -12.21 -15.61 0.12
CA LYS A 230 -13.50 -15.10 0.58
C LYS A 230 -14.12 -14.11 -0.41
N LEU A 231 -13.31 -13.20 -0.97
CA LEU A 231 -13.77 -12.24 -1.97
C LEU A 231 -14.06 -12.88 -3.32
N ASN A 232 -13.22 -13.81 -3.80
CA ASN A 232 -13.49 -14.53 -5.05
C ASN A 232 -14.77 -15.36 -4.97
N ARG A 233 -15.02 -16.02 -3.83
CA ARG A 233 -16.26 -16.76 -3.59
C ARG A 233 -17.47 -15.83 -3.64
N LEU A 234 -17.42 -14.71 -2.93
CA LEU A 234 -18.49 -13.72 -2.96
C LEU A 234 -18.71 -13.18 -4.39
N ALA A 235 -17.65 -12.79 -5.08
CA ALA A 235 -17.74 -12.30 -6.46
C ALA A 235 -18.44 -13.33 -7.38
N GLN A 236 -18.08 -14.61 -7.25
CA GLN A 236 -18.76 -15.68 -8.00
C GLN A 236 -20.24 -15.80 -7.64
N GLU A 237 -20.59 -15.73 -6.35
CA GLU A 237 -21.99 -15.78 -5.90
C GLU A 237 -22.80 -14.60 -6.44
N LEU A 238 -22.26 -13.38 -6.41
CA LEU A 238 -22.91 -12.18 -6.94
C LEU A 238 -23.09 -12.27 -8.47
N SER A 239 -22.07 -12.70 -9.22
CA SER A 239 -22.14 -12.85 -10.69
C SER A 239 -23.16 -13.88 -11.17
N ILE A 240 -23.47 -14.90 -10.36
CA ILE A 240 -24.47 -15.92 -10.73
C ILE A 240 -25.89 -15.39 -10.54
N ARG A 241 -26.08 -14.47 -9.61
CA ARG A 241 -27.40 -14.02 -9.12
C ARG A 241 -27.82 -12.65 -9.68
N SER A 242 -26.93 -11.94 -10.37
CA SER A 242 -27.15 -10.58 -10.85
C SER A 242 -26.36 -10.31 -12.13
N ASP A 243 -26.66 -9.17 -12.77
CA ASP A 243 -25.91 -8.67 -13.93
C ASP A 243 -24.63 -7.89 -13.53
N TYR A 244 -24.29 -7.87 -12.24
CA TYR A 244 -23.04 -7.24 -11.80
C TYR A 244 -21.82 -8.05 -12.24
N GLU A 245 -20.77 -7.34 -12.61
CA GLU A 245 -19.44 -7.89 -12.91
C GLU A 245 -18.46 -7.55 -11.77
N PRO A 246 -18.58 -8.18 -10.58
CA PRO A 246 -17.70 -7.93 -9.44
C PRO A 246 -16.25 -8.23 -9.80
N GLN A 247 -15.38 -7.26 -9.52
CA GLN A 247 -13.94 -7.43 -9.68
C GLN A 247 -13.24 -7.38 -8.34
N VAL A 248 -12.51 -8.44 -8.00
CA VAL A 248 -11.59 -8.44 -6.85
C VAL A 248 -10.32 -7.72 -7.26
N ILE A 249 -10.08 -6.57 -6.64
CA ILE A 249 -8.94 -5.71 -6.93
C ILE A 249 -8.01 -5.60 -5.73
N GLU A 250 -6.78 -5.18 -6.04
CA GLU A 250 -5.75 -4.85 -5.06
C GLU A 250 -5.52 -3.33 -5.07
N VAL A 251 -5.77 -2.67 -3.94
CA VAL A 251 -5.68 -1.22 -3.80
C VAL A 251 -4.25 -0.84 -3.42
N LYS A 252 -3.42 -0.58 -4.43
CA LYS A 252 -2.00 -0.21 -4.25
C LYS A 252 -1.79 0.93 -3.25
N ASP A 253 -2.65 1.94 -3.27
CA ASP A 253 -2.48 3.16 -2.47
C ASP A 253 -2.70 2.89 -0.98
N TYR A 254 -3.38 1.80 -0.61
CA TYR A 254 -3.59 1.37 0.77
C TYR A 254 -2.29 1.41 1.59
N PHE A 255 -1.21 0.85 1.04
CA PHE A 255 0.08 0.80 1.73
C PHE A 255 0.71 2.19 1.83
N ALA A 256 0.57 3.04 0.81
CA ALA A 256 1.05 4.41 0.88
C ALA A 256 0.32 5.20 1.98
N TYR A 257 -0.99 5.00 2.18
CA TYR A 257 -1.71 5.59 3.30
C TYR A 257 -1.17 5.10 4.64
N ARG A 258 -1.01 3.77 4.79
CA ARG A 258 -0.51 3.16 6.04
C ARG A 258 0.92 3.58 6.39
N TRP A 259 1.85 3.54 5.44
CA TRP A 259 3.25 3.95 5.65
C TRP A 259 3.39 5.42 6.07
N ASN A 260 2.51 6.30 5.59
CA ASN A 260 2.55 7.72 5.89
C ASN A 260 1.59 8.14 7.01
N ASN A 261 1.02 7.18 7.75
CA ASN A 261 0.00 7.40 8.77
C ASN A 261 -1.13 8.35 8.31
N ARG A 262 -1.51 8.26 7.03
CA ARG A 262 -2.57 9.08 6.46
C ARG A 262 -3.91 8.42 6.80
N PRO A 263 -4.93 9.20 7.19
CA PRO A 263 -6.28 8.68 7.40
C PRO A 263 -6.77 7.94 6.15
N THR A 264 -7.24 6.72 6.34
CA THR A 264 -7.94 5.94 5.32
C THR A 264 -9.10 5.22 5.97
N ASP A 265 -10.23 5.21 5.27
CA ASP A 265 -11.41 4.42 5.60
C ASP A 265 -11.25 2.95 5.25
N MET A 266 -10.26 2.58 4.43
CA MET A 266 -10.01 1.21 4.00
C MET A 266 -9.46 0.35 5.14
N GLN A 267 -10.06 -0.82 5.35
CA GLN A 267 -9.61 -1.82 6.32
C GLN A 267 -8.79 -2.93 5.65
N SER A 268 -8.86 -3.05 4.32
CA SER A 268 -8.17 -4.07 3.55
C SER A 268 -7.61 -3.53 2.23
N PRO A 269 -6.43 -3.97 1.77
CA PRO A 269 -5.94 -3.70 0.42
C PRO A 269 -6.62 -4.57 -0.64
N LEU A 270 -7.38 -5.61 -0.25
CA LEU A 270 -8.18 -6.42 -1.16
C LEU A 270 -9.66 -6.08 -0.97
N GLN A 271 -10.35 -5.80 -2.07
CA GLN A 271 -11.77 -5.49 -2.08
C GLN A 271 -12.43 -5.92 -3.39
N ILE A 272 -13.75 -6.12 -3.36
CA ILE A 272 -14.56 -6.16 -4.59
C ILE A 272 -14.99 -4.73 -4.93
N GLN A 273 -14.93 -4.38 -6.21
CA GLN A 273 -15.65 -3.23 -6.75
C GLN A 273 -16.89 -3.70 -7.49
N LEU A 274 -18.05 -3.20 -7.07
CA LEU A 274 -19.32 -3.32 -7.77
C LEU A 274 -19.64 -1.99 -8.43
N ARG A 275 -19.77 -1.98 -9.76
CA ARG A 275 -20.18 -0.78 -10.48
C ARG A 275 -21.69 -0.62 -10.37
N THR A 276 -22.13 0.49 -9.80
CA THR A 276 -23.54 0.80 -9.54
C THR A 276 -24.02 2.07 -10.26
N GLY A 277 -23.25 2.55 -11.24
CA GLY A 277 -23.58 3.71 -12.07
C GLY A 277 -22.43 4.10 -12.99
N MET A 278 -22.58 5.20 -13.74
CA MET A 278 -21.51 5.64 -14.65
C MET A 278 -20.24 6.04 -13.89
N ALA A 279 -20.39 6.70 -12.73
CA ALA A 279 -19.31 7.16 -11.85
C ALA A 279 -19.39 6.64 -10.41
N HIS A 280 -20.35 5.75 -10.12
CA HIS A 280 -20.62 5.23 -8.77
C HIS A 280 -20.22 3.77 -8.65
N GLN A 281 -19.62 3.45 -7.49
CA GLN A 281 -19.19 2.10 -7.17
C GLN A 281 -19.44 1.82 -5.69
N LEU A 282 -19.85 0.59 -5.38
CA LEU A 282 -19.77 0.03 -4.03
C LEU A 282 -18.46 -0.74 -3.89
N ARG A 283 -17.83 -0.60 -2.73
CA ARG A 283 -16.67 -1.38 -2.30
C ARG A 283 -17.12 -2.40 -1.28
N ILE A 284 -16.56 -3.61 -1.40
CA ILE A 284 -16.79 -4.67 -0.44
C ILE A 284 -15.45 -5.19 0.07
N GLU A 285 -15.23 -5.07 1.37
CA GLU A 285 -14.08 -5.62 2.09
C GLU A 285 -14.52 -6.83 2.92
N TYR A 286 -13.64 -7.82 3.11
CA TYR A 286 -13.87 -8.91 4.06
C TYR A 286 -13.12 -8.64 5.36
N LEU A 287 -13.84 -8.59 6.48
CA LEU A 287 -13.30 -8.34 7.79
C LEU A 287 -13.13 -9.67 8.54
N HIS A 288 -11.88 -10.06 8.78
CA HIS A 288 -11.56 -11.37 9.36
C HIS A 288 -11.94 -11.52 10.82
N LYS A 289 -11.79 -10.47 11.64
CA LYS A 289 -12.09 -10.55 13.08
C LYS A 289 -13.60 -10.72 13.33
N GLU A 290 -14.40 -10.05 12.52
CA GLU A 290 -15.86 -10.03 12.59
C GLU A 290 -16.52 -11.12 11.72
N GLU A 291 -15.72 -11.76 10.85
CA GLU A 291 -16.14 -12.75 9.86
C GLU A 291 -17.33 -12.30 9.00
N GLN A 292 -17.28 -11.07 8.51
CA GLN A 292 -18.35 -10.47 7.70
C GLN A 292 -17.79 -9.55 6.61
N TYR A 293 -18.63 -9.21 5.64
CA TYR A 293 -18.33 -8.23 4.63
C TYR A 293 -18.75 -6.83 5.09
N ARG A 294 -17.94 -5.83 4.75
CA ARG A 294 -18.24 -4.41 4.90
C ARG A 294 -18.49 -3.81 3.52
N ILE A 295 -19.62 -3.14 3.36
CA ILE A 295 -20.08 -2.56 2.11
C ILE A 295 -20.22 -1.05 2.30
N TYR A 296 -19.58 -0.29 1.42
CA TYR A 296 -19.58 1.16 1.50
C TYR A 296 -19.34 1.76 0.10
N PRO A 297 -19.93 2.90 -0.24
CA PRO A 297 -19.70 3.51 -1.55
C PRO A 297 -18.32 4.14 -1.63
N TYR A 298 -17.76 4.04 -2.83
CA TYR A 298 -16.60 4.80 -3.22
C TYR A 298 -17.02 6.23 -3.59
N ALA A 299 -17.33 7.05 -2.60
CA ALA A 299 -17.48 8.49 -2.79
C ALA A 299 -16.17 9.17 -2.39
N PHE A 300 -15.44 9.76 -3.35
CA PHE A 300 -14.44 10.78 -3.03
C PHE A 300 -15.16 11.89 -2.26
N GLN A 301 -15.00 11.88 -0.92
CA GLN A 301 -15.47 12.88 0.04
C GLN A 301 -16.45 13.93 -0.52
N ALA A 302 -17.71 13.55 -0.71
CA ALA A 302 -18.78 14.48 -1.00
C ALA A 302 -20.04 14.08 -0.22
N ILE A 303 -20.26 14.85 0.86
CA ILE A 303 -21.56 15.22 1.45
C ILE A 303 -22.49 14.06 1.84
N GLY A 304 -22.52 13.76 3.15
CA GLY A 304 -23.43 12.78 3.75
C GLY A 304 -22.86 11.37 3.68
N GLN A 305 -22.13 10.94 4.72
CA GLN A 305 -21.70 9.55 4.85
C GLN A 305 -22.91 8.63 4.73
N SER A 306 -23.03 7.89 3.64
CA SER A 306 -23.79 6.65 3.70
C SER A 306 -23.12 5.79 4.77
N LYS A 307 -23.90 5.34 5.75
CA LYS A 307 -23.39 4.49 6.81
C LYS A 307 -22.85 3.20 6.20
N ASP A 308 -21.66 2.79 6.60
CA ASP A 308 -21.13 1.47 6.26
C ASP A 308 -22.15 0.39 6.64
N MET A 309 -22.32 -0.56 5.75
CA MET A 309 -23.19 -1.71 5.95
C MET A 309 -22.34 -2.96 6.18
N TYR A 310 -22.86 -3.89 6.98
CA TYR A 310 -22.14 -5.09 7.37
C TYR A 310 -23.07 -6.28 7.28
N THR A 311 -22.64 -7.33 6.59
CA THR A 311 -23.41 -8.56 6.46
C THR A 311 -22.52 -9.75 6.10
N LYS A 312 -23.02 -10.95 6.34
CA LYS A 312 -22.41 -12.21 5.89
C LYS A 312 -23.12 -12.79 4.67
N ASP A 313 -24.29 -12.26 4.32
CA ASP A 313 -25.18 -12.80 3.29
C ASP A 313 -24.96 -12.11 1.94
N ALA A 314 -24.82 -12.90 0.88
CA ALA A 314 -24.67 -12.40 -0.48
C ALA A 314 -25.98 -11.77 -1.00
N ASP A 315 -27.14 -12.25 -0.56
CA ASP A 315 -28.44 -11.71 -1.00
C ASP A 315 -28.67 -10.31 -0.39
N GLU A 316 -28.32 -10.11 0.88
CA GLU A 316 -28.36 -8.76 1.48
C GLU A 316 -27.39 -7.79 0.78
N ILE A 317 -26.23 -8.27 0.31
CA ILE A 317 -25.29 -7.44 -0.48
C ILE A 317 -25.91 -7.02 -1.82
N LEU A 318 -26.64 -7.92 -2.48
CA LEU A 318 -27.34 -7.60 -3.73
C LEU A 318 -28.47 -6.60 -3.49
N ASP A 319 -29.29 -6.80 -2.46
CA ASP A 319 -30.33 -5.85 -2.07
C ASP A 319 -29.74 -4.46 -1.82
N ILE A 320 -28.59 -4.39 -1.12
CA ILE A 320 -27.87 -3.14 -0.90
C ILE A 320 -27.40 -2.52 -2.23
N ALA A 321 -26.85 -3.33 -3.13
CA ALA A 321 -26.34 -2.87 -4.41
C ALA A 321 -27.45 -2.34 -5.32
N ASP A 322 -28.57 -3.04 -5.39
CA ASP A 322 -29.73 -2.68 -6.20
C ASP A 322 -30.38 -1.40 -5.65
N ASN A 323 -30.60 -1.30 -4.34
CA ASN A 323 -31.11 -0.09 -3.70
C ASN A 323 -30.18 1.12 -3.94
N TYR A 324 -28.86 0.91 -3.89
CA TYR A 324 -27.89 1.96 -4.16
C TYR A 324 -27.89 2.35 -5.65
N TYR A 325 -27.99 1.39 -6.57
CA TYR A 325 -28.12 1.64 -8.00
C TYR A 325 -29.37 2.46 -8.30
N GLU A 326 -30.53 2.09 -7.74
CA GLU A 326 -31.78 2.83 -7.92
C GLU A 326 -31.67 4.27 -7.41
N LEU A 327 -31.07 4.47 -6.23
CA LEU A 327 -30.84 5.80 -5.67
C LEU A 327 -29.98 6.66 -6.60
N ILE A 328 -28.83 6.13 -7.05
CA ILE A 328 -27.93 6.85 -7.96
C ILE A 328 -28.64 7.13 -9.29
N HIS A 329 -29.39 6.18 -9.83
CA HIS A 329 -30.11 6.35 -11.08
C HIS A 329 -31.19 7.44 -10.97
N GLN A 330 -31.95 7.48 -9.87
CA GLN A 330 -32.93 8.54 -9.61
C GLN A 330 -32.25 9.91 -9.53
N MET A 331 -31.11 10.01 -8.82
CA MET A 331 -30.32 11.23 -8.74
C MET A 331 -29.82 11.68 -10.13
N GLU A 332 -29.27 10.76 -10.93
CA GLU A 332 -28.80 11.05 -12.29
C GLU A 332 -29.93 11.55 -13.20
N VAL A 333 -31.12 10.94 -13.14
CA VAL A 333 -32.30 11.37 -13.91
C VAL A 333 -32.73 12.78 -13.50
N LEU A 334 -32.81 13.08 -12.20
CA LEU A 334 -33.18 14.40 -11.70
C LEU A 334 -32.15 15.46 -12.13
N GLN A 335 -30.86 15.16 -12.02
CA GLN A 335 -29.79 16.05 -12.47
C GLN A 335 -29.91 16.36 -13.97
N PHE A 336 -30.21 15.34 -14.78
CA PHE A 336 -30.37 15.52 -16.22
C PHE A 336 -31.62 16.36 -16.55
N GLN A 337 -32.73 16.14 -15.85
CA GLN A 337 -33.96 16.92 -16.01
C GLN A 337 -33.75 18.41 -15.68
N GLU A 338 -33.00 18.72 -14.62
CA GLU A 338 -32.75 20.10 -14.20
C GLU A 338 -31.66 20.79 -15.03
N LEU A 339 -30.62 20.07 -15.46
CA LEU A 339 -29.56 20.65 -16.29
C LEU A 339 -29.95 20.82 -17.76
N THR A 340 -30.92 20.05 -18.27
CA THR A 340 -31.32 20.12 -19.68
C THR A 340 -31.87 21.50 -20.07
N PRO A 341 -32.81 22.11 -19.33
CA PRO A 341 -33.26 23.48 -19.60
C PRO A 341 -32.13 24.50 -19.57
N ILE A 342 -31.23 24.42 -18.58
CA ILE A 342 -30.05 25.30 -18.47
C ILE A 342 -29.17 25.17 -19.70
N TYR A 343 -28.86 23.94 -20.11
CA TYR A 343 -28.11 23.69 -21.34
C TYR A 343 -28.82 24.27 -22.57
N GLN A 344 -30.13 24.09 -22.69
CA GLN A 344 -30.91 24.63 -23.81
C GLN A 344 -30.90 26.16 -23.84
N TYR A 345 -31.01 26.83 -22.68
CA TYR A 345 -30.89 28.27 -22.53
C TYR A 345 -29.51 28.76 -22.99
N ILE A 346 -28.44 28.18 -22.46
CA ILE A 346 -27.05 28.50 -22.87
C ILE A 346 -26.88 28.28 -24.39
N ARG A 347 -27.47 27.22 -24.94
CA ARG A 347 -27.40 26.88 -26.37
C ARG A 347 -28.23 27.79 -27.28
N LYS A 348 -29.36 28.34 -26.83
CA LYS A 348 -30.24 29.18 -27.65
C LYS A 348 -29.89 30.65 -27.53
N ASP A 349 -29.76 31.16 -26.30
CA ASP A 349 -29.72 32.59 -26.02
C ASP A 349 -28.28 33.13 -25.92
N VAL A 350 -27.33 32.26 -25.59
CA VAL A 350 -25.95 32.67 -25.28
C VAL A 350 -24.93 32.13 -26.30
N LYS A 351 -25.33 31.22 -27.21
CA LYS A 351 -24.45 30.59 -28.21
C LYS A 351 -23.74 31.58 -29.15
N SER A 352 -24.29 32.77 -29.37
CA SER A 352 -23.60 33.85 -30.12
C SER A 352 -22.29 34.31 -29.45
N ARG A 353 -22.07 33.96 -28.17
CA ARG A 353 -20.92 34.37 -27.35
C ARG A 353 -19.89 33.25 -27.08
N PHE A 354 -20.15 32.00 -27.47
CA PHE A 354 -19.27 30.85 -27.17
C PHE A 354 -18.73 30.16 -28.43
N SER A 355 -17.53 29.57 -28.32
CA SER A 355 -16.88 28.82 -29.40
C SER A 355 -17.21 27.32 -29.40
N SER A 356 -17.60 26.73 -28.26
CA SER A 356 -18.06 25.34 -28.13
C SER A 356 -18.93 25.13 -26.87
N LEU A 357 -19.87 24.18 -26.94
CA LEU A 357 -20.80 23.84 -25.85
C LEU A 357 -21.16 22.35 -25.91
N ASP A 358 -20.76 21.58 -24.89
CA ASP A 358 -21.03 20.14 -24.78
C ASP A 358 -21.56 19.80 -23.37
N ILE A 359 -22.62 19.00 -23.28
CA ILE A 359 -22.95 18.32 -22.02
C ILE A 359 -22.04 17.10 -21.98
N ASN A 360 -21.16 17.03 -20.98
CA ASN A 360 -20.41 15.82 -20.75
C ASN A 360 -20.63 15.34 -19.31
N LEU A 361 -21.05 14.08 -19.19
CA LEU A 361 -21.09 13.35 -17.93
C LEU A 361 -19.66 12.98 -17.54
N PHE A 362 -18.94 13.87 -16.85
CA PHE A 362 -17.62 13.55 -16.29
C PHE A 362 -17.61 13.77 -14.77
N GLY A 363 -17.49 12.69 -14.01
CA GLY A 363 -17.34 12.70 -12.55
C GLY A 363 -15.88 12.84 -12.09
N ASN A 364 -15.16 13.86 -12.54
CA ASN A 364 -13.70 13.92 -12.29
C ASN A 364 -13.25 14.86 -11.14
N ALA A 365 -14.17 15.48 -10.39
CA ALA A 365 -13.78 16.32 -9.22
C ALA A 365 -14.71 16.21 -8.02
N PHE A 366 -16.02 15.99 -8.25
CA PHE A 366 -17.00 15.76 -7.21
C PHE A 366 -17.92 14.61 -7.68
N PRO A 367 -17.82 13.40 -7.13
CA PRO A 367 -18.86 12.40 -7.33
C PRO A 367 -20.17 12.95 -6.75
N ASN A 368 -21.30 12.58 -7.33
CA ASN A 368 -22.63 13.19 -7.14
C ASN A 368 -22.94 14.45 -7.97
N PHE A 369 -22.07 14.90 -8.88
CA PHE A 369 -22.36 16.06 -9.75
C PHE A 369 -22.43 15.68 -11.23
N THR A 370 -23.48 16.16 -11.91
CA THR A 370 -23.54 16.20 -13.38
C THR A 370 -23.08 17.56 -13.87
N TRP A 371 -22.29 17.60 -14.95
CA TRP A 371 -21.64 18.81 -15.43
C TRP A 371 -22.06 19.23 -16.84
N ILE A 372 -22.23 20.53 -17.05
CA ILE A 372 -22.28 21.17 -18.37
C ILE A 372 -20.92 21.85 -18.59
N LEU A 373 -20.25 21.57 -19.72
CA LEU A 373 -18.96 22.18 -20.06
C LEU A 373 -19.11 23.15 -21.23
N PHE A 374 -18.45 24.31 -21.13
CA PHE A 374 -18.54 25.35 -22.16
C PHE A 374 -17.27 26.22 -22.21
N THR A 375 -17.04 26.86 -23.36
CA THR A 375 -15.90 27.78 -23.55
C THR A 375 -16.37 29.20 -23.84
N LEU A 376 -15.99 30.14 -22.97
CA LEU A 376 -16.32 31.57 -23.07
C LEU A 376 -15.04 32.42 -23.06
N LYS A 377 -14.91 33.37 -24.00
CA LYS A 377 -13.75 34.28 -24.08
C LYS A 377 -12.41 33.51 -23.98
N SER A 378 -12.30 32.36 -24.65
CA SER A 378 -11.14 31.46 -24.62
C SER A 378 -10.81 30.80 -23.26
N LYS A 379 -11.71 30.91 -22.28
CA LYS A 379 -11.61 30.21 -20.98
C LYS A 379 -12.62 29.05 -20.95
N ARG A 380 -12.22 27.94 -20.32
CA ARG A 380 -13.09 26.78 -20.09
C ARG A 380 -13.83 26.94 -18.78
N TRP A 381 -15.12 26.61 -18.80
CA TRP A 381 -16.02 26.69 -17.67
C TRP A 381 -16.81 25.39 -17.52
N ARG A 382 -17.28 25.13 -16.30
CA ARG A 382 -18.25 24.07 -16.04
C ARG A 382 -19.27 24.49 -15.00
N ILE A 383 -20.52 24.07 -15.21
CA ILE A 383 -21.61 24.17 -14.23
C ILE A 383 -21.91 22.76 -13.75
N GLY A 384 -21.86 22.52 -12.45
CA GLY A 384 -22.20 21.26 -11.83
C GLY A 384 -23.51 21.38 -11.07
N LEU A 385 -24.38 20.38 -11.17
CA LEU A 385 -25.50 20.20 -10.26
C LEU A 385 -25.26 18.94 -9.42
N GLY A 386 -25.14 19.16 -8.11
CA GLY A 386 -25.13 18.12 -7.09
C GLY A 386 -26.49 18.02 -6.46
N ILE A 387 -27.00 16.80 -6.35
CA ILE A 387 -28.23 16.51 -5.62
C ILE A 387 -27.86 15.66 -4.42
N ARG A 388 -28.36 16.01 -3.24
CA ARG A 388 -28.32 15.15 -2.07
C ARG A 388 -29.74 14.69 -1.79
N GLN A 389 -29.91 13.38 -1.62
CA GLN A 389 -31.18 12.76 -1.25
C GLN A 389 -30.95 11.94 0.01
N GLU A 390 -31.69 12.21 1.09
CA GLU A 390 -31.70 11.30 2.23
C GLU A 390 -32.54 10.06 1.89
N HIS A 391 -32.11 8.91 2.40
CA HIS A 391 -32.75 7.62 2.17
C HIS A 391 -34.26 7.74 2.49
N LEU A 392 -35.12 7.28 1.57
CA LEU A 392 -36.60 7.27 1.71
C LEU A 392 -37.31 8.64 1.57
N GLY A 393 -36.78 9.53 0.71
CA GLY A 393 -37.63 10.54 0.05
C GLY A 393 -38.00 11.77 0.89
N LYS A 394 -37.17 12.18 1.84
CA LYS A 394 -37.33 13.46 2.53
C LYS A 394 -36.07 14.32 2.39
N GLU A 395 -36.30 15.52 1.88
CA GLU A 395 -35.36 16.57 1.48
C GLU A 395 -34.38 16.22 0.34
N ILE A 396 -34.51 16.99 -0.75
CA ILE A 396 -33.59 17.04 -1.88
C ILE A 396 -32.85 18.36 -1.76
N ASP A 397 -31.63 18.34 -1.22
CA ASP A 397 -30.77 19.52 -1.24
C ASP A 397 -30.10 19.63 -2.61
N ARG A 398 -30.18 20.81 -3.22
CA ARG A 398 -29.53 21.11 -4.50
C ARG A 398 -28.30 21.96 -4.26
N CYS A 399 -27.22 21.64 -4.95
CA CYS A 399 -26.04 22.49 -4.98
C CYS A 399 -25.61 22.71 -6.43
N TYR A 400 -25.73 23.95 -6.90
CA TYR A 400 -25.16 24.38 -8.17
C TYR A 400 -23.75 24.92 -7.92
N VAL A 401 -22.78 24.48 -8.71
CA VAL A 401 -21.39 24.92 -8.62
C VAL A 401 -20.95 25.45 -9.98
N LEU A 402 -20.46 26.69 -10.02
CA LEU A 402 -19.81 27.24 -11.19
C LEU A 402 -18.30 27.19 -10.99
N GLU A 403 -17.59 26.64 -11.96
CA GLU A 403 -16.13 26.57 -11.94
C GLU A 403 -15.50 27.03 -13.23
N ARG A 404 -14.28 27.54 -13.11
CA ARG A 404 -13.45 27.99 -14.21
C ARG A 404 -12.13 27.23 -14.21
N TYR A 405 -11.72 26.76 -15.39
CA TYR A 405 -10.42 26.11 -15.54
C TYR A 405 -9.31 27.15 -15.48
N GLU A 406 -8.29 26.90 -14.65
CA GLU A 406 -7.13 27.76 -14.47
C GLU A 406 -5.91 27.11 -15.16
N PRO A 407 -5.54 27.53 -16.40
CA PRO A 407 -4.57 26.83 -17.22
C PRO A 407 -3.16 26.76 -16.62
N PHE A 408 -2.81 27.75 -15.79
CA PHE A 408 -1.50 27.83 -15.14
C PHE A 408 -1.34 26.85 -13.98
N VAL A 409 -2.47 26.42 -13.38
CA VAL A 409 -2.49 25.48 -12.25
C VAL A 409 -2.88 24.07 -12.72
N GLY A 410 -3.55 23.96 -13.88
CA GLY A 410 -4.02 22.68 -14.41
C GLY A 410 -5.27 22.15 -13.71
N GLU A 411 -5.97 23.00 -12.95
CA GLU A 411 -7.09 22.63 -12.09
C GLU A 411 -8.34 23.48 -12.36
N TRP A 412 -9.49 23.05 -11.83
CA TRP A 412 -10.73 23.81 -11.85
C TRP A 412 -10.91 24.57 -10.54
N GLY A 413 -11.08 25.89 -10.62
CA GLY A 413 -11.35 26.75 -9.46
C GLY A 413 -12.84 27.03 -9.30
N ILE A 414 -13.36 26.88 -8.07
CA ILE A 414 -14.74 27.23 -7.72
C ILE A 414 -14.92 28.75 -7.78
N VAL A 415 -15.85 29.20 -8.62
CA VAL A 415 -16.27 30.60 -8.76
C VAL A 415 -17.45 30.90 -7.84
N GLY A 416 -18.33 29.92 -7.61
CA GLY A 416 -19.42 30.03 -6.66
C GLY A 416 -20.16 28.70 -6.40
N LYS A 417 -20.88 28.64 -5.27
CA LYS A 417 -21.79 27.55 -4.87
C LYS A 417 -23.15 28.14 -4.49
N PHE A 418 -24.23 27.53 -4.94
CA PHE A 418 -25.60 28.04 -4.78
C PHE A 418 -26.54 26.91 -4.39
N TRP A 419 -27.56 27.26 -3.61
CA TRP A 419 -28.54 26.30 -3.09
C TRP A 419 -29.96 26.60 -3.58
N ASP A 420 -30.14 27.69 -4.34
CA ASP A 420 -31.39 28.11 -4.98
C ASP A 420 -31.14 28.32 -6.50
N GLU A 421 -32.10 27.88 -7.32
CA GLU A 421 -32.10 28.03 -8.78
C GLU A 421 -32.14 29.50 -9.21
N ASN A 422 -32.82 30.37 -8.45
CA ASN A 422 -32.91 31.81 -8.75
C ASN A 422 -31.57 32.53 -8.51
N GLU A 423 -30.80 32.11 -7.50
CA GLU A 423 -29.45 32.64 -7.26
C GLU A 423 -28.46 32.23 -8.37
N PHE A 424 -28.70 31.07 -8.98
CA PHE A 424 -27.89 30.54 -10.08
C PHE A 424 -28.09 31.35 -11.38
N GLU A 425 -29.33 31.69 -11.77
CA GLU A 425 -29.57 32.53 -12.96
C GLU A 425 -28.86 33.88 -12.85
N ILE A 426 -28.94 34.52 -11.68
CA ILE A 426 -28.27 35.80 -11.38
C ILE A 426 -26.75 35.68 -11.51
N LEU A 427 -26.17 34.53 -11.14
CA LEU A 427 -24.73 34.32 -11.24
C LEU A 427 -24.28 33.86 -12.63
N LEU A 428 -25.12 33.17 -13.40
CA LEU A 428 -24.84 32.92 -14.81
C LEU A 428 -24.67 34.28 -15.51
N GLU A 429 -25.56 35.24 -15.27
CA GLU A 429 -25.43 36.59 -15.80
C GLU A 429 -24.15 37.30 -15.30
N LYS A 430 -23.92 37.35 -13.97
CA LYS A 430 -22.74 38.04 -13.39
C LYS A 430 -21.40 37.39 -13.76
N GLY A 431 -21.34 36.07 -13.80
CA GLY A 431 -20.13 35.29 -14.11
C GLY A 431 -19.76 35.38 -15.59
N LEU A 432 -20.75 35.42 -16.49
CA LEU A 432 -20.55 35.64 -17.93
C LEU A 432 -20.11 37.08 -18.26
N GLU A 433 -20.52 38.06 -17.45
CA GLU A 433 -20.10 39.46 -17.58
C GLU A 433 -18.62 39.66 -17.20
N SER A 434 -18.14 39.01 -16.13
CA SER A 434 -16.72 38.98 -15.72
C SER A 434 -15.79 38.23 -16.69
#